data_AF-A0AAD8A5E3-F1
#
_entry.id   AF-A0AAD8A5E3-F1
#
_cell.length_a   1.000
_cell.length_b   1.000
_cell.length_c   1.000
_cell.angle_alpha   90.00
_cell.angle_beta   90.00
_cell.angle_gamma   90.00
#
_symmetry.space_group_name_H-M   'P 1'
#
loop_
_entity.id
_entity.type
_entity.pdbx_description
1 polymer ?
#
loop_
_entity_poly.entity_id
_entity_poly.type
_entity_poly.pdbx_seq_one_letter_code
_entity_poly.pdbx_strand_id
1 'polypeptide(L)'
;MLDGSVFCWILFVCIYAVQCEPSFLSQSEQEQERIPALLKGDFIIGALFSVHHQPKQKRAGNTLKCGEVREMYGIQRIEVTFQTIDRINSDPTILPNVTLGVEIRDSCWYAPVALQQSIEFIRDAISPSQSADTCSADQL
;
A
#
# COMPACT_ATOMS: atom_id res chain seq x y z
N MET A 1 -47.04 -44.65 0.91
CA MET A 1 -47.76 -43.36 1.03
C MET A 1 -46.92 -42.50 1.94
N LEU A 2 -46.17 -41.54 1.38
CA LEU A 2 -45.48 -40.54 2.18
C LEU A 2 -46.53 -39.51 2.56
N ASP A 3 -46.80 -39.34 3.85
CA ASP A 3 -47.79 -38.40 4.36
C ASP A 3 -47.46 -36.97 3.90
N GLY A 4 -48.47 -36.26 3.40
CA GLY A 4 -48.34 -34.90 2.85
C GLY A 4 -47.75 -33.86 3.83
N SER A 5 -47.65 -34.19 5.11
CA SER A 5 -46.97 -33.38 6.12
C SER A 5 -45.44 -33.37 5.94
N VAL A 6 -44.83 -34.47 5.51
CA VAL A 6 -43.36 -34.54 5.32
C VAL A 6 -42.92 -33.68 4.14
N PHE A 7 -43.73 -33.61 3.08
CA PHE A 7 -43.47 -32.75 1.93
C PHE A 7 -43.50 -31.26 2.27
N CYS A 8 -44.41 -30.84 3.15
CA CYS A 8 -44.50 -29.45 3.60
C CYS A 8 -43.28 -29.03 4.43
N TRP A 9 -42.78 -29.91 5.30
CA TRP A 9 -41.57 -29.67 6.09
C TRP A 9 -40.29 -29.64 5.23
N ILE A 10 -40.18 -30.53 4.22
CA ILE A 10 -39.05 -30.51 3.29
C ILE A 10 -39.04 -29.22 2.46
N LEU A 11 -40.21 -28.76 1.99
CA LEU A 11 -40.33 -27.49 1.27
C LEU A 11 -40.01 -26.29 2.17
N PHE A 12 -40.46 -26.27 3.43
CA PHE A 12 -40.12 -25.21 4.38
C PHE A 12 -38.61 -25.19 4.68
N VAL A 13 -37.98 -26.34 4.91
CA VAL A 13 -36.53 -26.43 5.16
C VAL A 13 -35.75 -25.98 3.92
N CYS A 14 -36.18 -26.35 2.70
CA CYS A 14 -35.56 -25.86 1.48
C CYS A 14 -35.74 -24.35 1.28
N ILE A 15 -36.92 -23.78 1.58
CA ILE A 15 -37.16 -22.33 1.47
C ILE A 15 -36.30 -21.55 2.48
N TYR A 16 -36.17 -22.04 3.73
CA TYR A 16 -35.32 -21.41 4.75
C TYR A 16 -33.82 -21.61 4.49
N ALA A 17 -33.41 -22.74 3.90
CA ALA A 17 -32.01 -23.00 3.53
C ALA A 17 -31.56 -22.23 2.28
N VAL A 18 -32.49 -21.83 1.41
CA VAL A 18 -32.20 -21.07 0.17
C VAL A 18 -32.05 -19.56 0.43
N GLN A 19 -32.41 -19.06 1.62
CA GLN A 19 -32.18 -17.65 2.00
C GLN A 19 -30.75 -17.37 2.51
N CYS A 20 -29.78 -18.19 2.11
CA CYS A 20 -28.37 -17.85 2.16
C CYS A 20 -27.68 -18.49 0.96
N GLU A 21 -28.09 -18.12 -0.25
CA GLU A 21 -27.03 -17.87 -1.23
C GLU A 21 -26.15 -16.79 -0.61
N PRO A 22 -24.88 -17.07 -0.26
CA PRO A 22 -23.96 -15.96 -0.15
C PRO A 22 -24.03 -15.33 -1.53
N SER A 23 -24.57 -14.12 -1.62
CA SER A 23 -24.12 -13.20 -2.65
C SER A 23 -22.61 -13.36 -2.63
N PHE A 24 -22.10 -14.02 -3.66
CA PHE A 24 -20.69 -14.14 -3.95
C PHE A 24 -20.30 -12.67 -3.99
N LEU A 25 -19.81 -12.16 -2.86
CA LEU A 25 -19.15 -10.88 -2.80
C LEU A 25 -18.06 -11.10 -3.82
N SER A 26 -18.26 -10.50 -4.98
CA SER A 26 -17.18 -10.11 -5.84
C SER A 26 -16.25 -9.35 -4.92
N GLN A 27 -15.29 -10.07 -4.35
CA GLN A 27 -14.06 -9.45 -3.93
C GLN A 27 -13.48 -9.00 -5.27
N SER A 28 -13.87 -7.79 -5.68
CA SER A 28 -12.96 -6.96 -6.43
C SER A 28 -11.68 -7.05 -5.63
N GLU A 29 -10.68 -7.69 -6.23
CA GLU A 29 -9.35 -7.71 -5.67
C GLU A 29 -8.97 -6.24 -5.55
N GLN A 30 -9.10 -5.69 -4.33
CA GLN A 30 -8.53 -4.41 -4.05
C GLN A 30 -7.04 -4.63 -4.20
N GLU A 31 -6.51 -4.23 -5.35
CA GLU A 31 -5.10 -3.97 -5.52
C GLU A 31 -4.75 -2.99 -4.40
N GLN A 32 -4.12 -3.53 -3.34
CA GLN A 32 -3.76 -2.75 -2.18
C GLN A 32 -2.83 -1.65 -2.66
N GLU A 33 -3.37 -0.43 -2.78
CA GLU A 33 -2.60 0.73 -3.19
C GLU A 33 -1.49 0.94 -2.16
N ARG A 34 -0.24 0.82 -2.61
CA ARG A 34 0.93 0.96 -1.74
C ARG A 34 1.17 2.45 -1.55
N ILE A 35 0.84 2.93 -0.35
CA ILE A 35 0.98 4.34 0.02
C ILE A 35 2.47 4.67 0.19
N PRO A 36 3.01 5.66 -0.56
CA PRO A 36 4.37 6.15 -0.36
C PRO A 36 4.47 7.04 0.88
N ALA A 37 5.67 7.16 1.46
CA ALA A 37 5.95 8.23 2.41
C ALA A 37 6.46 9.45 1.62
N LEU A 38 5.71 10.54 1.67
CA LEU A 38 5.96 11.74 0.86
C LEU A 38 6.24 12.95 1.74
N LEU A 39 7.38 13.58 1.51
CA LEU A 39 7.71 14.92 1.99
C LEU A 39 7.68 15.87 0.79
N LYS A 40 6.79 16.87 0.84
CA LYS A 40 6.62 17.85 -0.24
C LYS A 40 7.82 18.81 -0.28
N GLY A 41 8.15 19.28 -1.48
CA GLY A 41 9.20 20.28 -1.73
C GLY A 41 9.21 20.69 -3.20
N ASP A 42 10.01 21.70 -3.55
CA ASP A 42 10.16 22.18 -4.92
C ASP A 42 10.80 21.13 -5.85
N PHE A 43 11.72 20.33 -5.31
CA PHE A 43 12.28 19.15 -5.95
C PHE A 43 12.03 17.91 -5.11
N ILE A 44 11.50 16.85 -5.70
CA ILE A 44 11.21 15.60 -4.99
C ILE A 44 12.21 14.53 -5.46
N ILE A 45 12.96 13.96 -4.51
CA ILE A 45 13.83 12.81 -4.77
C ILE A 45 13.05 11.51 -4.55
N GLY A 46 12.98 10.65 -5.57
CA GLY A 46 12.45 9.30 -5.42
C GLY A 46 13.46 8.35 -4.77
N ALA A 47 13.05 7.59 -3.75
CA ALA A 47 13.88 6.63 -3.05
C ALA A 47 13.18 5.28 -2.84
N LEU A 48 13.91 4.18 -3.07
CA LEU A 48 13.47 2.83 -2.75
C LEU A 48 14.24 2.28 -1.55
N PHE A 49 13.52 2.00 -0.46
CA PHE A 49 14.08 1.28 0.68
C PHE A 49 13.46 -0.12 0.77
N SER A 50 14.19 -1.06 1.37
CA SER A 50 13.68 -2.40 1.63
C SER A 50 13.14 -2.44 3.05
N VAL A 51 11.94 -1.88 3.22
CA VAL A 51 11.26 -1.78 4.51
C VAL A 51 10.79 -3.13 4.95
N HIS A 52 10.28 -3.95 4.02
CA HIS A 52 9.83 -5.29 4.31
C HIS A 52 10.78 -6.35 3.75
N HIS A 53 10.70 -7.55 4.31
CA HIS A 53 11.31 -8.74 3.74
C HIS A 53 10.60 -9.17 2.46
N GLN A 54 11.30 -9.98 1.66
CA GLN A 54 10.73 -10.60 0.48
C GLN A 54 9.47 -11.43 0.84
N PRO A 55 8.47 -11.47 -0.06
CA PRO A 55 7.24 -12.24 0.15
C PRO A 55 7.55 -13.73 0.36
N LYS A 56 6.94 -14.36 1.37
CA LYS A 56 7.13 -15.80 1.68
C LYS A 56 6.49 -16.72 0.62
N GLN A 57 5.43 -16.26 -0.03
CA GLN A 57 4.76 -16.97 -1.11
C GLN A 57 4.90 -16.15 -2.40
N LYS A 58 5.44 -16.77 -3.46
CA LYS A 58 5.58 -16.09 -4.76
C LYS A 58 4.23 -15.76 -5.42
N ARG A 59 3.15 -16.41 -4.98
CA ARG A 59 1.75 -16.20 -5.42
C ARG A 59 0.78 -16.64 -4.31
N ALA A 60 0.32 -15.71 -3.50
CA ALA A 60 -0.78 -15.94 -2.57
C ALA A 60 -1.94 -15.02 -2.98
N GLY A 61 -2.70 -15.42 -4.01
CA GLY A 61 -3.67 -14.55 -4.69
C GLY A 61 -3.03 -13.62 -5.73
N ASN A 62 -3.84 -12.75 -6.37
CA ASN A 62 -3.33 -11.76 -7.34
C ASN A 62 -2.60 -10.57 -6.68
N THR A 63 -2.60 -10.48 -5.34
CA THR A 63 -1.94 -9.39 -4.61
C THR A 63 -0.66 -9.86 -3.93
N LEU A 64 0.48 -9.34 -4.37
CA LEU A 64 1.78 -9.65 -3.77
C LEU A 64 1.97 -8.89 -2.44
N LYS A 65 1.83 -9.59 -1.31
CA LYS A 65 2.05 -9.03 0.04
C LYS A 65 3.49 -9.23 0.50
N CYS A 66 4.12 -8.16 0.96
CA CYS A 66 5.50 -8.19 1.47
C CYS A 66 5.57 -8.89 2.83
N GLY A 67 6.79 -9.29 3.23
CA GLY A 67 7.05 -9.95 4.51
C GLY A 67 7.08 -8.99 5.69
N GLU A 68 7.69 -9.42 6.80
CA GLU A 68 7.84 -8.61 8.03
C GLU A 68 8.73 -7.39 7.82
N VAL A 69 8.56 -6.37 8.68
CA VAL A 69 9.37 -5.13 8.67
C VAL A 69 10.84 -5.41 9.02
N ARG A 70 11.74 -4.64 8.42
CA ARG A 70 13.19 -4.61 8.63
C ARG A 70 13.56 -3.31 9.30
N GLU A 71 13.74 -3.31 10.60
CA GLU A 71 14.04 -2.09 11.37
C GLU A 71 15.38 -1.47 10.96
N MET A 72 16.46 -2.26 10.93
CA MET A 72 17.82 -1.79 10.63
C MET A 72 18.03 -1.36 9.17
N TYR A 73 17.38 -2.05 8.22
CA TYR A 73 17.58 -1.83 6.78
C TYR A 73 16.46 -1.03 6.12
N GLY A 74 15.32 -0.88 6.80
CA GLY A 74 14.15 -0.16 6.36
C GLY A 74 13.99 1.13 7.13
N ILE A 75 13.40 1.04 8.32
CA ILE A 75 12.96 2.18 9.12
C ILE A 75 14.11 3.15 9.44
N GLN A 76 15.27 2.65 9.86
CA GLN A 76 16.42 3.52 10.16
C GLN A 76 16.90 4.30 8.94
N ARG A 77 16.83 3.72 7.73
CA ARG A 77 17.25 4.41 6.50
C ARG A 77 16.25 5.49 6.09
N ILE A 78 14.97 5.24 6.33
CA ILE A 78 13.91 6.23 6.12
C ILE A 78 14.12 7.41 7.07
N GLU A 79 14.34 7.15 8.35
CA GLU A 79 14.58 8.19 9.35
C GLU A 79 15.84 9.02 9.03
N VAL A 80 16.94 8.36 8.68
CA VAL A 80 18.17 9.05 8.25
C VAL A 80 17.93 9.89 7.00
N THR A 81 17.07 9.43 6.08
CA THR A 81 16.71 10.19 4.89
C THR A 81 15.96 11.46 5.27
N PHE A 82 14.90 11.37 6.10
CA PHE A 82 14.17 12.53 6.57
C PHE A 82 15.08 13.52 7.29
N GLN A 83 15.88 13.05 8.25
CA GLN A 83 16.84 13.89 8.95
C GLN A 83 17.88 14.54 8.00
N THR A 84 18.29 13.84 6.94
CA THR A 84 19.22 14.39 5.95
C THR A 84 18.56 15.49 5.13
N ILE A 85 17.31 15.30 4.72
CA ILE A 85 16.53 16.32 4.00
C ILE A 85 16.34 17.55 4.89
N ASP A 86 15.98 17.38 6.17
CA ASP A 86 15.83 18.49 7.11
C ASP A 86 17.13 19.27 7.27
N ARG A 87 18.27 18.58 7.38
CA ARG A 87 19.59 19.23 7.45
C ARG A 87 19.90 20.02 6.19
N ILE A 88 19.65 19.46 5.01
CA ILE A 88 19.88 20.14 3.73
C ILE A 88 19.00 21.40 3.62
N ASN A 89 17.72 21.30 3.94
CA ASN A 89 16.77 22.41 3.88
C ASN A 89 17.08 23.50 4.93
N SER A 90 17.71 23.13 6.05
CA SER A 90 18.15 24.09 7.08
C SER A 90 19.45 24.81 6.75
N ASP A 91 20.27 24.26 5.84
CA ASP A 91 21.57 24.81 5.49
C ASP A 91 21.47 25.76 4.28
N PRO A 92 21.65 27.08 4.47
CA PRO A 92 21.52 28.06 3.38
C PRO A 92 22.62 27.95 2.33
N THR A 93 23.66 27.15 2.56
CA THR A 93 24.80 26.99 1.63
C THR A 93 24.59 25.91 0.58
N ILE A 94 23.71 24.92 0.82
CA ILE A 94 23.59 23.73 -0.02
C ILE A 94 22.53 23.94 -1.12
N LEU A 95 21.36 24.49 -0.78
CA LEU A 95 20.26 24.79 -1.72
C LEU A 95 19.53 26.09 -1.32
N PRO A 96 20.06 27.28 -1.67
CA PRO A 96 19.40 28.53 -1.33
C PRO A 96 18.09 28.72 -2.13
N ASN A 97 17.02 29.10 -1.43
CA ASN A 97 15.68 29.38 -1.99
C ASN A 97 14.98 28.18 -2.66
N VAL A 98 15.39 26.96 -2.33
CA VAL A 98 14.79 25.74 -2.90
C VAL A 98 14.57 24.75 -1.76
N THR A 99 13.36 24.20 -1.68
CA THR A 99 13.01 23.15 -0.72
C THR A 99 13.15 21.77 -1.36
N LEU A 100 13.87 20.88 -0.67
CA LEU A 100 14.03 19.50 -1.08
C LEU A 100 12.97 18.64 -0.39
N GLY A 101 12.22 17.89 -1.18
CA GLY A 101 11.29 16.85 -0.76
C GLY A 101 11.81 15.45 -1.11
N VAL A 102 11.10 14.44 -0.64
CA VAL A 102 11.43 13.05 -0.91
C VAL A 102 10.16 12.21 -1.00
N GLU A 103 10.13 11.27 -1.95
CA GLU A 103 9.10 10.26 -2.07
C GLU A 103 9.73 8.88 -1.87
N ILE A 104 9.34 8.22 -0.79
CA ILE A 104 9.89 6.93 -0.38
C ILE A 104 8.88 5.83 -0.66
N ARG A 105 9.30 4.80 -1.40
CA ARG A 105 8.52 3.60 -1.69
C ARG A 105 9.25 2.33 -1.24
N ASP A 106 8.49 1.30 -0.89
CA ASP A 106 9.04 0.03 -0.44
C ASP A 106 9.31 -0.93 -1.60
N SER A 107 10.54 -1.42 -1.68
CA SER A 107 10.99 -2.42 -2.64
C SER A 107 10.76 -3.87 -2.19
N CYS A 108 10.45 -4.09 -0.89
CA CYS A 108 10.28 -5.40 -0.26
C CYS A 108 11.44 -6.39 -0.52
N TRP A 109 12.63 -5.89 -0.85
CA TRP A 109 13.77 -6.70 -1.30
C TRP A 109 13.39 -7.70 -2.43
N TYR A 110 12.45 -7.32 -3.31
CA TYR A 110 11.94 -8.20 -4.35
C TYR A 110 11.78 -7.44 -5.67
N ALA A 111 12.49 -7.88 -6.71
CA ALA A 111 12.61 -7.14 -7.97
C ALA A 111 11.27 -6.78 -8.64
N PRO A 112 10.25 -7.67 -8.70
CA PRO A 112 8.93 -7.30 -9.24
C PRO A 112 8.24 -6.16 -8.47
N VAL A 113 8.42 -6.08 -7.15
CA VAL A 113 7.85 -4.97 -6.36
C VAL A 113 8.60 -3.68 -6.64
N ALA A 114 9.93 -3.73 -6.65
CA ALA A 114 10.75 -2.58 -6.98
C ALA A 114 10.42 -2.01 -8.37
N LEU A 115 10.17 -2.89 -9.35
CA LEU A 115 9.74 -2.49 -10.69
C LEU A 115 8.35 -1.81 -10.66
N GLN A 116 7.37 -2.39 -9.97
CA GLN A 116 6.05 -1.76 -9.82
C GLN A 116 6.17 -0.37 -9.20
N GLN A 117 6.95 -0.22 -8.13
CA GLN A 117 7.15 1.08 -7.49
C GLN A 117 7.91 2.07 -8.38
N SER A 118 8.83 1.60 -9.22
CA SER A 118 9.53 2.45 -10.20
C SER A 118 8.58 2.99 -11.28
N ILE A 119 7.58 2.19 -11.66
CA ILE A 119 6.54 2.63 -12.60
C ILE A 119 5.68 3.72 -11.95
N GLU A 120 5.31 3.58 -10.68
CA GLU A 120 4.55 4.63 -9.98
C GLU A 120 5.31 5.95 -9.90
N PHE A 121 6.63 5.95 -9.67
CA PHE A 121 7.42 7.20 -9.73
C PHE A 121 7.31 7.92 -11.08
N ILE A 122 7.36 7.17 -12.17
CA ILE A 122 7.23 7.75 -13.52
C ILE A 122 5.79 8.22 -13.76
N ARG A 123 4.80 7.47 -13.28
CA ARG A 123 3.39 7.83 -13.39
C ARG A 123 3.11 9.16 -12.70
N ASP A 124 3.60 9.32 -11.47
CA ASP A 124 3.40 10.52 -10.67
C ASP A 124 4.19 11.72 -11.23
N ALA A 125 5.34 11.47 -11.88
CA ALA A 125 6.10 12.50 -12.57
C ALA A 125 5.43 13.02 -13.86
N ILE A 126 4.70 12.17 -14.59
CA ILE A 126 4.03 12.54 -15.85
C ILE A 126 2.64 13.09 -15.60
N SER A 127 1.94 12.54 -14.61
CA SER A 127 0.62 12.99 -14.17
C SER A 127 0.68 13.26 -12.67
N PRO A 128 1.04 14.49 -12.25
CA PRO A 128 0.95 14.87 -10.85
C PRO A 128 -0.53 14.98 -10.46
N SER A 129 -1.19 13.83 -10.30
CA SER A 129 -2.47 13.76 -9.60
C SER A 129 -2.19 14.14 -8.16
N GLN A 130 -2.98 15.05 -7.60
CA GLN A 130 -2.94 15.37 -6.17
C GLN A 130 -3.40 14.13 -5.38
N SER A 131 -2.52 13.15 -5.21
CA SER A 131 -2.76 11.95 -4.41
C SER A 131 -1.99 12.06 -3.11
N ALA A 132 -2.75 11.93 -2.01
CA ALA A 132 -2.35 12.01 -0.60
C ALA A 132 -2.16 13.43 -0.03
N ASP A 133 -3.23 14.23 -0.07
CA ASP A 133 -3.51 15.03 1.11
C ASP A 133 -3.98 14.11 2.25
N THR A 134 -3.46 14.38 3.45
CA THR A 134 -3.76 13.80 4.78
C THR A 134 -3.23 12.41 5.13
N CYS A 135 -2.06 12.42 5.79
CA CYS A 135 -1.99 12.04 7.21
C CYS A 135 -1.15 13.11 7.93
N SER A 136 -1.80 14.23 8.29
CA SER A 136 -1.19 15.26 9.14
C SER A 136 -1.05 14.70 10.56
N ALA A 137 0.12 14.16 10.89
CA ALA A 137 0.55 14.00 12.27
C ALA A 137 1.36 15.25 12.64
N ASP A 138 0.68 16.39 12.76
CA ASP A 138 1.21 17.59 13.41
C ASP A 138 0.03 18.39 13.99
N GLN A 139 -0.38 17.98 15.18
CA GLN A 139 -0.98 18.85 16.18
C GLN A 139 -0.61 18.28 17.55
N LEU A 140 0.60 18.60 18.00
CA LEU A 140 0.99 18.70 19.40
C LEU A 140 2.13 19.72 19.54
#